data_AF-A0A1G2PZK2-F1
#
_entry.id   AF-A0A1G2PZK2-F1
#
_cell.length_a   1.000
_cell.length_b   1.000
_cell.length_c   1.000
_cell.angle_alpha   90.00
_cell.angle_beta   90.00
_cell.angle_gamma   90.00
#
_symmetry.space_group_name_H-M   'P 1'
#
loop_
_entity.id
_entity.type
_entity.pdbx_description
1 polymer ?
#
loop_
_entity_poly.entity_id
_entity_poly.type
_entity_poly.pdbx_seq_one_letter_code
_entity_poly.pdbx_strand_id
1 'polypeptide(L)'
;MNKNFSVISIVLLIIGAIGGYWYGSSKTYDKGYQAATTDIKAQQEESAKKASEETAKTANPFQVSNPLEGVEANPFDKAKDALNPFAK
;
A
#
# COMPACT_ATOMS: atom_id res chain seq x y z
N MET A 1 38.50 -32.11 21.02
CA MET A 1 38.57 -30.67 20.64
C MET A 1 39.74 -30.05 21.40
N ASN A 2 40.74 -29.51 20.70
CA ASN A 2 41.89 -28.89 21.38
C ASN A 2 41.44 -27.64 22.11
N LYS A 3 41.76 -27.51 23.40
CA LYS A 3 41.35 -26.40 24.26
C LYS A 3 41.69 -25.03 23.65
N ASN A 4 42.81 -24.94 22.93
CA ASN A 4 43.25 -23.74 22.23
C ASN A 4 42.35 -23.40 21.02
N PHE A 5 41.85 -24.41 20.30
CA PHE A 5 40.92 -24.22 19.18
C PHE A 5 39.55 -23.73 19.67
N SER A 6 39.07 -24.26 20.80
CA SER A 6 37.82 -23.80 21.41
C SER A 6 37.91 -22.33 21.85
N VAL A 7 39.03 -21.92 22.47
CA VAL A 7 39.22 -20.53 22.93
C VAL A 7 39.29 -19.56 21.75
N ILE A 8 40.03 -19.90 20.69
CA ILE A 8 40.11 -19.06 19.47
C ILE A 8 38.74 -18.90 18.82
N SER A 9 37.97 -19.98 18.73
CA SER A 9 36.62 -19.96 18.15
C SER A 9 35.68 -19.04 18.95
N ILE A 10 35.72 -19.09 20.28
CA ILE A 10 34.91 -18.23 21.16
C ILE A 10 35.29 -16.75 20.96
N VAL A 11 36.59 -16.44 20.88
CA VAL A 11 37.06 -15.06 20.69
C VAL A 11 36.59 -14.49 19.34
N LEU A 12 36.67 -15.27 18.26
CA LEU A 12 36.17 -14.86 16.95
C LEU A 12 34.65 -14.61 16.95
N LEU A 13 33.90 -15.43 17.67
CA LEU A 13 32.45 -15.30 17.79
C LEU A 13 32.07 -14.00 18.51
N ILE A 14 32.80 -13.64 19.57
CA ILE A 14 32.60 -12.38 20.30
C ILE A 14 32.93 -11.17 19.43
N ILE A 15 34.06 -11.19 18.71
CA ILE A 15 34.45 -10.10 17.81
C ILE A 15 33.44 -9.93 16.68
N GLY A 16 32.98 -11.04 16.08
CA GLY A 16 31.97 -11.03 15.03
C GLY A 16 30.62 -10.49 15.51
N ALA A 17 30.19 -10.86 16.72
CA ALA A 17 28.95 -10.36 17.31
C ALA A 17 29.01 -8.85 17.58
N ILE A 18 30.11 -8.35 18.15
CA ILE A 18 30.29 -6.93 18.45
C ILE A 18 30.38 -6.11 17.15
N GLY A 19 31.20 -6.55 16.19
CA GLY A 19 31.34 -5.88 14.90
C GLY A 19 30.04 -5.90 14.08
N GLY A 20 29.35 -7.03 14.08
CA GLY A 20 28.06 -7.20 13.41
C GLY A 20 26.94 -6.35 14.02
N TYR A 21 26.89 -6.24 15.35
CA TYR A 21 25.91 -5.38 16.02
C TYR A 21 26.12 -3.90 15.69
N TRP A 22 27.37 -3.43 15.68
CA TRP A 22 27.70 -2.04 15.39
C TRP A 22 27.42 -1.67 13.92
N TYR A 23 27.81 -2.54 12.99
CA TYR A 23 27.56 -2.35 11.55
C TYR A 23 26.07 -2.54 11.17
N GLY A 24 25.37 -3.46 11.81
CA GLY A 24 23.95 -3.69 11.60
C GLY A 24 23.10 -2.54 12.11
N SER A 25 23.44 -2.01 13.30
CA SER A 25 22.72 -0.89 13.90
C SER A 25 22.78 0.35 13.02
N SER A 26 23.96 0.74 12.50
CA SER A 26 24.11 1.94 11.68
C SER A 26 23.26 1.91 10.40
N LYS A 27 23.22 0.78 9.68
CA LYS A 27 22.37 0.63 8.48
C LYS A 27 20.88 0.58 8.76
N THR A 28 20.48 0.28 9.99
CA THR A 28 19.06 0.16 10.36
C THR A 28 18.44 1.53 10.64
N TYR A 29 19.20 2.46 11.22
CA TYR A 29 18.73 3.83 11.45
C TYR A 29 18.38 4.57 10.16
N ASP A 30 19.24 4.49 9.14
CA ASP A 30 19.00 5.16 7.85
C ASP A 30 17.76 4.60 7.13
N LYS A 31 17.54 3.29 7.20
CA LYS A 31 16.34 2.66 6.63
C LYS A 31 15.07 3.08 7.36
N GLY A 32 15.10 3.17 8.69
CA GLY A 32 13.96 3.62 9.49
C GLY A 32 13.58 5.08 9.18
N TYR A 33 14.57 5.97 9.09
CA TYR A 33 14.34 7.37 8.76
C TYR A 33 13.78 7.54 7.33
N GLN A 34 14.38 6.88 6.34
CA GLN A 34 13.87 6.95 4.96
C GLN A 34 12.45 6.38 4.84
N ALA A 35 12.16 5.26 5.51
CA ALA A 35 10.81 4.70 5.53
C ALA A 35 9.80 5.68 6.14
N ALA A 36 10.12 6.30 7.28
CA ALA A 36 9.25 7.28 7.91
C ALA A 36 8.99 8.51 7.03
N THR A 37 10.04 9.05 6.38
CA THR A 37 9.87 10.21 5.48
C THR A 37 9.05 9.87 4.23
N THR A 38 9.16 8.64 3.73
CA THR A 38 8.40 8.16 2.57
C THR A 38 6.93 7.98 2.93
N ASP A 39 6.64 7.40 4.09
CA ASP A 39 5.28 7.21 4.59
C ASP A 39 4.56 8.53 4.84
N ILE A 40 5.25 9.50 5.49
CA ILE A 40 4.71 10.85 5.71
C ILE A 40 4.39 11.54 4.36
N LYS A 41 5.28 11.42 3.36
CA LYS A 41 5.01 11.98 2.03
C LYS A 41 3.82 11.33 1.35
N ALA A 42 3.72 10.00 1.38
CA ALA A 42 2.60 9.27 0.80
C ALA A 42 1.27 9.69 1.44
N GLN A 43 1.26 9.85 2.77
CA GLN A 43 0.08 10.27 3.51
C GLN A 43 -0.32 11.72 3.21
N GLN A 44 0.67 12.61 3.02
CA GLN A 44 0.44 13.99 2.59
C GLN A 44 -0.12 14.06 1.17
N GLU A 45 0.42 13.29 0.23
CA GLU A 45 -0.05 13.23 -1.16
C GLU A 45 -1.48 12.68 -1.24
N GLU A 46 -1.81 11.63 -0.48
CA GLU A 46 -3.16 11.08 -0.43
C GLU A 46 -4.16 12.10 0.15
N SER A 47 -3.77 12.76 1.24
CA SER A 47 -4.61 13.79 1.87
C SER A 47 -4.80 15.01 0.97
N ALA A 48 -3.75 15.45 0.28
CA ALA A 48 -3.81 16.53 -0.68
C ALA A 48 -4.69 16.18 -1.88
N LYS A 49 -4.61 14.94 -2.37
CA LYS A 49 -5.46 14.44 -3.47
C LYS A 49 -6.93 14.36 -3.06
N LYS A 50 -7.23 13.87 -1.86
CA LYS A 50 -8.60 13.85 -1.33
C LYS A 50 -9.17 15.27 -1.18
N ALA A 51 -8.38 16.18 -0.61
CA ALA A 51 -8.79 17.57 -0.45
C ALA A 51 -9.01 18.28 -1.80
N SER A 52 -8.16 18.01 -2.80
CA SER A 52 -8.32 18.58 -4.14
C SER A 52 -9.52 17.98 -4.89
N GLU A 53 -9.78 16.68 -4.75
CA GLU A 53 -10.97 16.02 -5.31
C GLU A 53 -12.26 16.51 -4.66
N GLU A 54 -12.29 16.69 -3.33
CA GLU A 54 -13.45 17.25 -2.63
C GLU A 54 -13.67 18.72 -3.00
N THR A 55 -12.60 19.53 -3.06
CA THR A 55 -12.70 20.92 -3.51
C THR A 55 -13.17 20.98 -4.97
N ALA A 56 -12.68 20.10 -5.84
CA ALA A 56 -13.14 20.02 -7.23
C ALA A 56 -14.60 19.56 -7.32
N LYS A 57 -15.07 18.69 -6.43
CA LYS A 57 -16.48 18.31 -6.33
C LYS A 57 -17.35 19.47 -5.85
N THR A 58 -16.96 20.14 -4.78
CA THR A 58 -17.70 21.27 -4.18
C THR A 58 -17.71 22.51 -5.07
N ALA A 59 -16.59 22.81 -5.74
CA ALA A 59 -16.46 23.98 -6.61
C ALA A 59 -16.98 23.75 -8.03
N ASN A 60 -17.38 22.52 -8.39
CA ASN A 60 -17.95 22.24 -9.71
C ASN A 60 -19.47 22.42 -9.70
N PRO A 61 -20.01 23.54 -10.22
CA PRO A 61 -21.45 23.78 -10.27
C PRO A 61 -22.20 22.88 -11.28
N PHE A 62 -21.48 22.03 -12.03
CA PHE A 62 -22.02 21.08 -13.01
C PHE A 62 -21.96 19.63 -12.54
N GLN A 63 -21.59 19.36 -11.27
CA GLN A 63 -21.76 18.02 -10.70
C GLN A 63 -23.24 17.74 -10.44
N VAL A 64 -23.91 17.29 -11.50
CA VAL A 64 -25.23 16.67 -11.43
C VAL A 64 -25.01 15.16 -11.33
N SER A 65 -25.67 14.50 -10.38
CA SER A 65 -25.75 13.03 -10.35
C SER A 65 -26.12 12.51 -11.74
N ASN A 66 -25.42 11.50 -12.26
CA ASN A 66 -25.66 11.02 -13.62
C ASN A 66 -27.14 10.57 -13.71
N PRO A 67 -27.98 11.26 -14.51
CA PRO A 67 -29.41 10.97 -14.56
C PRO A 67 -29.73 9.58 -15.15
N LEU A 68 -28.72 8.91 -15.72
CA LEU A 68 -28.82 7.57 -16.28
C LEU A 68 -28.20 6.48 -15.38
N GLU A 69 -27.67 6.83 -14.20
CA GLU A 69 -26.98 5.88 -13.31
C GLU A 69 -27.89 4.76 -12.78
N GLY A 70 -29.20 5.00 -12.74
CA GLY A 70 -30.22 4.02 -12.33
C GLY A 70 -31.13 3.54 -13.48
N VAL A 71 -30.86 3.94 -14.72
CA VAL A 71 -31.69 3.54 -15.86
C VAL A 71 -31.08 2.29 -16.48
N GLU A 72 -31.83 1.19 -16.51
CA GLU A 72 -31.43 -0.03 -17.21
C GLU A 72 -31.01 0.32 -18.64
N ALA A 73 -29.78 -0.06 -19.01
CA ALA A 73 -29.21 0.25 -20.32
C ALA A 73 -30.09 -0.23 -21.49
N ASN A 74 -30.92 -1.26 -21.24
CA ASN A 74 -31.92 -1.74 -22.17
C ASN A 74 -33.22 -2.17 -21.45
N PRO A 75 -34.32 -1.40 -21.58
CA PRO A 75 -35.60 -1.73 -20.95
C PRO A 75 -36.26 -2.99 -21.52
N PHE A 76 -35.73 -3.56 -22.60
CA PHE A 76 -36.23 -4.79 -23.22
C PHE A 76 -35.49 -6.06 -22.78
N ASP A 77 -34.44 -5.96 -21.96
CA ASP A 77 -33.71 -7.14 -21.49
C ASP A 77 -34.62 -8.08 -20.68
N LYS A 78 -35.48 -7.51 -19.82
CA LYS A 78 -36.52 -8.29 -19.09
C LYS A 78 -37.58 -8.89 -20.00
N ALA A 79 -37.87 -8.24 -21.13
CA ALA A 79 -38.85 -8.72 -22.10
C ALA A 79 -38.32 -9.89 -22.94
N LYS A 80 -37.00 -9.97 -23.17
CA LYS A 80 -36.38 -11.11 -23.87
C LYS A 80 -36.56 -12.42 -23.12
N ASP A 81 -36.44 -12.41 -21.80
CA ASP A 81 -36.62 -13.63 -21.00
C ASP A 81 -38.11 -14.00 -20.87
N ALA A 82 -39.00 -13.01 -20.77
CA ALA A 82 -40.44 -13.25 -20.66
C ALA A 82 -41.11 -13.69 -21.98
N LEU A 83 -40.58 -13.27 -23.13
CA LEU A 83 -41.16 -13.53 -24.45
C LEU A 83 -40.44 -14.62 -25.24
N ASN A 84 -39.34 -15.17 -24.73
CA ASN A 84 -38.62 -16.25 -25.38
C ASN A 84 -39.07 -17.61 -24.80
N PRO A 85 -39.92 -18.38 -25.50
CA PRO A 85 -40.36 -19.70 -25.05
C PRO A 85 -39.23 -20.76 -25.04
N PHE A 86 -38.02 -20.39 -25.45
CA PHE A 86 -36.80 -21.21 -25.39
C PHE A 86 -35.74 -20.63 -24.45
N ALA A 87 -36.03 -19.52 -23.74
CA ALA A 87 -35.21 -19.07 -22.62
C ALA A 87 -35.46 -20.03 -21.45
N LYS A 88 -34.49 -20.93 -21.28
CA LYS A 88 -34.36 -22.02 -20.30
C LYS A 88 -35.43 -22.18 -19.22
#